data_AF-Q4DXV0-F1
#
_entry.id   AF-Q4DXV0-F1
#
_cell.length_a   1.000
_cell.length_b   1.000
_cell.length_c   1.000
_cell.angle_alpha   90.00
_cell.angle_beta   90.00
_cell.angle_gamma   90.00
#
_symmetry.space_group_name_H-M   'P 1'
#
loop_
_entity.id
_entity.type
_entity.pdbx_description
1 polymer ?
#
loop_
_entity_poly.entity_id
_entity_poly.type
_entity_poly.pdbx_seq_one_letter_code
_entity_poly.pdbx_strand_id
1 'polypeptide(L)'
;MLRLCKVWLRVQSHQKKRSQHPNAGTRFGRVYNRGFIRYGFGGFGMSVYTPKKDRTFRVQPLPLLSGNVFADDTSLVPTTRTLSPNFRAFALQDGGVLFSHPSHEQIMRWGQGVLTEETKATGMTSMDNYVNSRIQSIIAENTVENVALSHWRRRHMWNLIKSHGKLQRRWGVSDETKGARSNIYGRSG
;
A
#
# COMPACT_ATOMS: atom_id res chain seq x y z
N MET A 1 -28.76 25.66 10.95
CA MET A 1 -27.99 25.12 9.82
C MET A 1 -26.80 26.03 9.53
N LEU A 2 -25.61 25.73 10.05
CA LEU A 2 -24.38 26.49 9.77
C LEU A 2 -23.65 25.84 8.59
N ARG A 3 -23.77 26.43 7.40
CA ARG A 3 -22.98 26.04 6.22
C ARG A 3 -21.53 26.46 6.46
N LEU A 4 -20.64 25.48 6.68
CA LEU A 4 -19.19 25.68 6.61
C LEU A 4 -18.78 25.96 5.16
N CYS A 5 -18.85 27.21 4.73
CA CYS A 5 -18.20 27.65 3.52
C CYS A 5 -16.68 27.56 3.74
N LYS A 6 -16.04 26.54 3.14
CA LYS A 6 -14.60 26.57 2.89
C LYS A 6 -14.32 27.72 1.93
N VAL A 7 -14.12 28.91 2.48
CA VAL A 7 -13.51 30.02 1.75
C VAL A 7 -12.09 29.58 1.43
N TRP A 8 -11.90 29.10 0.20
CA TRP A 8 -10.58 29.08 -0.40
C TRP A 8 -10.18 30.53 -0.55
N LEU A 9 -9.51 31.08 0.47
CA LEU A 9 -8.66 32.23 0.29
C LEU A 9 -7.58 31.79 -0.70
N ARG A 10 -7.90 31.93 -1.99
CA ARG A 10 -6.88 32.14 -3.01
C ARG A 10 -6.18 33.41 -2.57
N VAL A 11 -5.12 33.25 -1.78
CA VAL A 11 -4.00 34.19 -1.83
C VAL A 11 -3.52 34.08 -3.28
N GLN A 12 -4.11 34.88 -4.16
CA GLN A 12 -3.56 35.17 -5.46
C GLN A 12 -2.23 35.86 -5.19
N SER A 13 -1.17 35.06 -5.06
CA SER A 13 0.17 35.56 -5.35
C SER A 13 0.17 35.90 -6.84
N HIS A 14 -0.27 37.11 -7.18
CA HIS A 14 -0.34 37.62 -8.55
C HIS A 14 1.03 37.71 -9.25
N GLN A 15 2.11 37.21 -8.64
CA GLN A 15 3.45 37.22 -9.23
C GLN A 15 3.92 35.85 -9.75
N LYS A 16 3.04 34.86 -9.88
CA LYS A 16 3.36 33.65 -10.66
C LYS A 16 2.99 33.87 -12.13
N LYS A 17 3.93 34.39 -12.92
CA LYS A 17 4.26 34.01 -14.31
C LYS A 17 4.89 35.18 -15.09
N ARG A 18 6.19 35.05 -15.39
CA ARG A 18 6.84 35.48 -16.64
C ARG A 18 6.82 36.97 -17.05
N SER A 19 6.68 37.94 -16.15
CA SER A 19 7.04 39.32 -16.50
C SER A 19 8.55 39.50 -16.35
N GLN A 20 9.29 39.43 -17.46
CA GLN A 20 10.58 40.14 -17.54
C GLN A 20 10.29 41.59 -17.10
N HIS A 21 11.10 42.13 -16.16
CA HIS A 21 11.03 43.55 -15.81
C HIS A 21 10.98 44.37 -17.11
N PRO A 22 10.20 45.46 -17.24
CA PRO A 22 10.09 46.22 -18.48
C PRO A 22 11.47 46.65 -19.05
N ASN A 23 12.47 46.79 -18.17
CA ASN A 23 13.86 47.06 -18.53
C ASN A 23 14.78 45.81 -18.55
N ALA A 24 14.25 44.60 -18.72
CA ALA A 24 15.05 43.37 -18.79
C ALA A 24 16.08 43.50 -19.93
N GLY A 25 17.35 43.21 -19.61
CA GLY A 25 18.49 43.47 -20.51
C GLY A 25 19.32 44.68 -20.09
N THR A 26 18.70 45.73 -19.53
CA THR A 26 19.42 46.88 -18.95
C THR A 26 20.06 46.54 -17.60
N ARG A 27 21.04 47.34 -17.16
CA ARG A 27 21.65 47.22 -15.82
C ARG A 27 20.58 47.24 -14.72
N PHE A 28 19.57 48.12 -14.85
CA PHE A 28 18.48 48.24 -13.89
C PHE A 28 17.61 46.98 -13.83
N GLY A 29 17.21 46.42 -14.98
CA GLY A 29 16.42 45.19 -15.03
C GLY A 29 17.17 43.97 -14.48
N ARG A 30 18.49 43.89 -14.68
CA ARG A 30 19.33 42.83 -14.07
C ARG A 30 19.37 42.94 -12.55
N VAL A 31 19.53 44.16 -12.03
CA VAL A 31 19.52 44.42 -10.57
C VAL A 31 18.15 44.07 -9.98
N TYR A 32 17.07 44.49 -10.64
CA TYR A 32 15.71 44.15 -10.20
C TYR A 32 15.47 42.64 -10.18
N ASN A 33 15.77 41.92 -11.28
CA ASN A 33 15.57 40.47 -11.33
C ASN A 33 16.41 39.73 -10.27
N ARG A 34 17.66 40.19 -10.02
CA ARG A 34 18.52 39.62 -8.99
C ARG A 34 17.97 39.89 -7.58
N GLY A 35 17.40 41.07 -7.36
CA GLY A 35 16.67 41.41 -6.15
C GLY A 35 15.40 40.60 -5.97
N PHE A 36 14.60 40.42 -7.02
CA PHE A 36 13.34 39.68 -6.99
C PHE A 36 13.54 38.18 -6.76
N ILE A 37 14.60 37.57 -7.28
CA ILE A 37 14.90 36.16 -6.97
C ILE A 37 15.30 35.99 -5.50
N ARG A 38 16.04 36.95 -4.93
CA ARG A 38 16.48 36.91 -3.53
C ARG A 38 15.39 37.30 -2.53
N TYR A 39 14.54 38.26 -2.90
CA TYR A 39 13.60 38.91 -1.99
C TYR A 39 12.15 38.80 -2.47
N GLY A 40 11.83 38.17 -3.59
CA GLY A 40 10.51 38.26 -4.22
C GLY A 40 9.34 37.78 -3.35
N PHE A 41 9.56 36.79 -2.48
CA PHE A 41 8.57 36.38 -1.48
C PHE A 41 8.76 37.06 -0.11
N GLY A 42 9.91 37.67 0.16
CA GLY A 42 10.24 38.31 1.44
C GLY A 42 10.18 39.85 1.45
N GLY A 43 10.17 40.52 0.31
CA GLY A 43 10.38 41.97 0.22
C GLY A 43 11.84 42.41 0.43
N PHE A 44 12.22 43.50 -0.25
CA PHE A 44 13.51 44.17 0.02
C PHE A 44 13.53 44.63 1.49
N GLY A 45 14.58 44.26 2.23
CA GLY A 45 14.73 44.60 3.66
C GLY A 45 14.42 43.46 4.64
N MET A 46 13.81 42.35 4.20
CA MET A 46 13.72 41.15 5.03
C MET A 46 14.99 40.31 4.95
N SER A 47 15.54 39.97 6.12
CA SER A 47 16.59 38.97 6.25
C SER A 47 16.09 37.62 5.73
N VAL A 48 16.83 37.02 4.78
CA VAL A 48 16.53 35.68 4.28
C VAL A 48 16.95 34.66 5.33
N TYR A 49 16.00 33.90 5.86
CA TYR A 49 16.29 32.66 6.59
C TYR A 49 16.03 31.48 5.66
N THR A 50 16.83 30.42 5.75
CA THR A 50 16.56 29.16 5.04
C THR A 50 15.56 28.34 5.86
N PRO A 51 14.27 28.26 5.47
CA PRO A 51 13.35 27.39 6.18
C PRO A 51 13.79 25.94 5.99
N LYS A 52 13.71 25.14 7.06
CA LYS A 52 13.91 23.69 6.98
C LYS A 52 12.93 23.15 5.93
N LYS A 53 13.45 22.44 4.92
CA LYS A 53 12.62 21.81 3.89
C LYS A 53 11.58 20.92 4.58
N ASP A 54 10.32 21.14 4.23
CA ASP A 54 9.22 20.28 4.64
C ASP A 54 9.43 18.87 4.08
N ARG A 55 9.60 17.90 4.98
CA ARG A 55 9.79 16.47 4.69
C ARG A 55 8.59 15.64 5.14
N THR A 56 7.43 16.26 5.29
CA THR A 56 6.17 15.57 5.56
C THR A 56 5.70 14.77 4.34
N PHE A 57 4.92 13.72 4.59
CA PHE A 57 4.21 13.00 3.54
C PHE A 57 3.07 13.88 3.01
N ARG A 58 3.15 14.27 1.74
CA ARG A 58 2.10 15.05 1.08
C ARG A 58 1.13 14.11 0.36
N VAL A 59 -0.17 14.35 0.52
CA VAL A 59 -1.22 13.60 -0.18
C VAL A 59 -1.07 13.81 -1.69
N GLN A 60 -1.20 12.73 -2.47
CA GLN A 60 -1.16 12.82 -3.93
C GLN A 60 -2.33 13.70 -4.42
N PRO A 61 -2.07 14.64 -5.35
CA PRO A 61 -3.14 15.47 -5.90
C PRO A 61 -4.14 14.59 -6.67
N LEU A 62 -5.43 14.80 -6.42
CA LEU A 62 -6.51 14.14 -7.15
C LEU A 62 -6.73 14.82 -8.52
N PRO A 63 -7.19 14.07 -9.54
CA PRO A 63 -7.56 14.66 -10.82
C PRO A 63 -8.69 15.69 -10.62
N LEU A 64 -8.53 16.88 -11.21
CA LEU A 64 -9.55 17.92 -11.17
C LEU A 64 -10.62 17.61 -12.22
N LEU A 65 -11.86 17.36 -11.78
CA LEU A 65 -13.02 17.25 -12.66
C LEU A 65 -13.47 18.66 -13.06
N SER A 66 -13.34 19.05 -14.31
CA SER A 66 -13.63 20.43 -14.77
C SER A 66 -15.11 20.82 -14.73
N GLY A 67 -16.04 19.85 -14.70
CA GLY A 67 -17.49 20.10 -14.79
C GLY A 67 -18.26 20.06 -13.47
N ASN A 68 -17.74 19.38 -12.43
CA ASN A 68 -18.58 18.96 -11.30
C ASN A 68 -18.18 19.59 -9.96
N VAL A 69 -17.13 20.43 -9.89
CA VAL A 69 -16.63 20.94 -8.59
C VAL A 69 -17.65 21.80 -7.84
N PHE A 70 -18.57 22.44 -8.56
CA PHE A 70 -19.58 23.34 -8.01
C PHE A 70 -21.00 22.77 -8.04
N ALA A 71 -21.17 21.56 -8.55
CA ALA A 71 -22.45 20.87 -8.55
C ALA A 71 -22.72 20.35 -7.13
N ASP A 72 -23.87 20.71 -6.55
CA ASP A 72 -24.25 20.42 -5.17
C ASP A 72 -24.82 19.00 -4.97
N ASP A 73 -25.18 18.34 -6.07
CA ASP A 73 -25.70 16.97 -6.15
C ASP A 73 -24.60 15.91 -6.35
N THR A 74 -23.38 16.32 -6.70
CA THR A 74 -22.27 15.38 -6.97
C THR A 74 -21.22 15.34 -5.85
N SER A 75 -20.76 14.13 -5.53
CA SER A 75 -19.63 13.94 -4.61
C SER A 75 -18.30 14.29 -5.29
N LEU A 76 -17.36 14.82 -4.50
CA LEU A 76 -15.97 15.02 -4.93
C LEU A 76 -15.24 13.69 -5.23
N VAL A 77 -15.78 12.56 -4.76
CA VAL A 77 -15.15 11.25 -4.84
C VAL A 77 -15.91 10.36 -5.85
N PRO A 78 -15.41 10.21 -7.09
CA PRO A 78 -16.05 9.37 -8.11
C PRO A 78 -15.57 7.90 -8.01
N THR A 79 -15.89 7.20 -6.91
CA THR A 79 -15.44 5.80 -6.72
C THR A 79 -16.45 4.80 -7.27
N THR A 80 -16.14 4.21 -8.42
CA THR A 80 -16.88 3.08 -9.01
C THR A 80 -15.90 1.97 -9.38
N ARG A 81 -16.05 0.79 -8.76
CA ARG A 81 -15.18 -0.38 -8.92
C ARG A 81 -16.02 -1.66 -9.05
N THR A 82 -15.36 -2.78 -9.30
CA THR A 82 -16.01 -4.09 -9.52
C THR A 82 -16.94 -4.52 -8.40
N LEU A 83 -16.59 -4.26 -7.14
CA LEU A 83 -17.41 -4.61 -5.98
C LEU A 83 -18.38 -3.50 -5.57
N SER A 84 -18.36 -2.31 -6.18
CA SER A 84 -19.26 -1.21 -5.83
C SER A 84 -20.74 -1.61 -5.83
N PRO A 85 -21.26 -2.39 -6.80
CA PRO A 85 -22.66 -2.84 -6.78
C PRO A 85 -23.02 -3.73 -5.59
N ASN A 86 -22.04 -4.34 -4.93
CA ASN A 86 -22.25 -5.22 -3.78
C ASN A 86 -22.36 -4.44 -2.47
N PHE A 87 -22.00 -3.15 -2.45
CA PHE A 87 -22.15 -2.25 -1.31
C PHE A 87 -23.47 -1.51 -1.43
N ARG A 88 -24.54 -2.14 -0.95
CA ARG A 88 -25.90 -1.61 -1.05
C ARG A 88 -26.20 -0.70 0.14
N ALA A 89 -26.76 0.48 -0.15
CA ALA A 89 -27.13 1.46 0.85
C ALA A 89 -28.63 1.40 1.15
N PHE A 90 -28.99 1.49 2.42
CA PHE A 90 -30.37 1.58 2.92
C PHE A 90 -30.49 2.80 3.83
N ALA A 91 -31.60 3.51 3.74
CA ALA A 91 -31.88 4.64 4.62
C ALA A 91 -32.34 4.15 6.00
N LEU A 92 -31.87 4.81 7.05
CA LEU A 92 -32.32 4.59 8.44
C LEU A 92 -33.22 5.76 8.89
N GLN A 93 -34.09 5.49 9.88
CA GLN A 93 -35.05 6.48 10.39
C GLN A 93 -34.37 7.70 11.03
N ASP A 94 -33.18 7.53 11.58
CA ASP A 94 -32.36 8.58 12.20
C ASP A 94 -31.60 9.46 11.18
N GLY A 95 -31.76 9.19 9.88
CA GLY A 95 -31.01 9.84 8.80
C GLY A 95 -29.64 9.22 8.51
N GLY A 96 -29.29 8.12 9.19
CA GLY A 96 -28.12 7.32 8.87
C GLY A 96 -28.28 6.50 7.58
N VAL A 97 -27.16 5.91 7.13
CA VAL A 97 -27.13 4.99 5.98
C VAL A 97 -26.57 3.65 6.45
N LEU A 98 -27.37 2.60 6.34
CA LEU A 98 -26.92 1.22 6.57
C LEU A 98 -26.33 0.66 5.27
N PHE A 99 -25.10 0.15 5.33
CA PHE A 99 -24.48 -0.55 4.22
C PHE A 99 -24.57 -2.06 4.41
N SER A 100 -25.15 -2.75 3.44
CA SER A 100 -25.00 -4.19 3.28
C SER A 100 -23.87 -4.45 2.30
N HIS A 101 -22.85 -5.20 2.73
CA HIS A 101 -21.68 -5.52 1.95
C HIS A 101 -21.25 -6.98 2.16
N PRO A 102 -20.49 -7.59 1.23
CA PRO A 102 -19.96 -8.93 1.42
C PRO A 102 -19.00 -8.98 2.62
N SER A 103 -18.87 -10.17 3.22
CA SER A 103 -17.89 -10.41 4.29
C SER A 103 -16.45 -10.36 3.75
N HIS A 104 -15.47 -10.18 4.65
CA HIS A 104 -14.05 -10.22 4.27
C HIS A 104 -13.69 -11.52 3.53
N GLU A 105 -14.17 -12.65 4.03
CA GLU A 105 -14.00 -13.95 3.39
C GLU A 105 -14.58 -13.98 1.98
N GLN A 106 -15.78 -13.46 1.76
CA GLN A 106 -16.41 -13.41 0.44
C GLN A 106 -15.60 -12.56 -0.54
N ILE A 107 -15.04 -11.43 -0.08
CA ILE A 107 -14.18 -10.56 -0.88
C ILE A 107 -12.88 -11.29 -1.27
N MET A 108 -12.25 -11.97 -0.31
CA MET A 108 -11.03 -12.75 -0.56
C MET A 108 -11.27 -13.91 -1.52
N ARG A 109 -12.40 -14.63 -1.37
CA ARG A 109 -12.82 -15.69 -2.30
C ARG A 109 -13.08 -15.15 -3.70
N TRP A 110 -13.70 -13.97 -3.82
CA TRP A 110 -13.88 -13.32 -5.12
C TRP A 110 -12.53 -12.98 -5.77
N GLY A 111 -11.60 -12.39 -5.01
CA GLY A 111 -10.24 -12.10 -5.50
C GLY A 111 -9.47 -13.37 -5.91
N GLN A 112 -9.62 -14.45 -5.15
CA GLN A 112 -9.10 -15.77 -5.52
C GLN A 112 -9.69 -16.27 -6.84
N GLY A 113 -11.01 -16.10 -7.03
CA GLY A 113 -11.69 -16.42 -8.28
C GLY A 113 -11.11 -15.66 -9.47
N VAL A 114 -10.90 -14.35 -9.33
CA VAL A 114 -10.26 -13.52 -10.39
C VAL A 114 -8.87 -14.03 -10.73
N LEU A 115 -8.03 -14.33 -9.73
CA LEU A 115 -6.69 -14.89 -9.95
C LEU A 115 -6.75 -16.24 -10.69
N THR A 116 -7.71 -17.11 -10.34
CA THR A 116 -7.87 -18.38 -11.03
C THR A 116 -8.32 -18.20 -12.48
N GLU A 117 -9.21 -17.26 -12.77
CA GLU A 117 -9.61 -16.98 -14.17
C GLU A 117 -8.45 -16.41 -14.99
N GLU A 118 -7.66 -15.51 -14.42
CA GLU A 118 -6.50 -14.91 -15.09
C GLU A 118 -5.44 -15.98 -15.42
N THR A 119 -5.15 -16.87 -14.48
CA THR A 119 -4.09 -17.88 -14.61
C THR A 119 -4.50 -19.13 -15.39
N LYS A 120 -5.81 -19.35 -15.66
CA LYS A 120 -6.27 -20.46 -16.51
C LYS A 120 -5.69 -20.40 -17.92
N ALA A 121 -5.53 -19.19 -18.47
CA ALA A 121 -5.08 -19.01 -19.86
C ALA A 121 -3.57 -19.21 -20.03
N THR A 122 -2.76 -18.76 -19.06
CA THR A 122 -1.29 -18.76 -19.16
C THR A 122 -0.62 -19.86 -18.32
N GLY A 123 -1.40 -20.55 -17.50
CA GLY A 123 -0.89 -21.38 -16.41
C GLY A 123 -0.52 -20.55 -15.17
N MET A 124 -0.44 -21.21 -14.02
CA MET A 124 -0.06 -20.58 -12.75
C MET A 124 1.46 -20.45 -12.63
N THR A 125 1.95 -19.25 -12.34
CA THR A 125 3.36 -19.03 -11.97
C THR A 125 3.63 -19.43 -10.51
N SER A 126 4.90 -19.43 -10.12
CA SER A 126 5.27 -19.65 -8.71
C SER A 126 4.71 -18.58 -7.77
N MET A 127 4.60 -17.33 -8.25
CA MET A 127 4.00 -16.24 -7.48
C MET A 127 2.49 -16.44 -7.35
N ASP A 128 1.81 -16.86 -8.42
CA ASP A 128 0.35 -17.07 -8.38
C ASP A 128 -0.01 -18.18 -7.39
N ASN A 129 0.76 -19.28 -7.40
CA ASN A 129 0.59 -20.35 -6.42
C ASN A 129 0.83 -19.86 -4.98
N TYR A 130 1.85 -19.02 -4.77
CA TYR A 130 2.11 -18.42 -3.46
C TYR A 130 0.96 -17.50 -3.02
N VAL A 131 0.49 -16.61 -3.89
CA VAL A 131 -0.63 -15.70 -3.60
C VAL A 131 -1.91 -16.49 -3.34
N ASN A 132 -2.22 -17.50 -4.15
CA ASN A 132 -3.37 -18.37 -3.96
C ASN A 132 -3.32 -19.07 -2.58
N SER A 133 -2.17 -19.66 -2.23
CA SER A 133 -2.00 -20.27 -0.90
C SER A 133 -2.14 -19.25 0.23
N ARG A 134 -1.69 -18.01 0.02
CA ARG A 134 -1.83 -16.95 1.02
C ARG A 134 -3.28 -16.53 1.19
N ILE A 135 -4.03 -16.36 0.11
CA ILE A 135 -5.46 -16.05 0.16
C ILE A 135 -6.23 -17.16 0.91
N GLN A 136 -5.94 -18.43 0.62
CA GLN A 136 -6.55 -19.56 1.32
C GLN A 136 -6.25 -19.55 2.83
N SER A 137 -5.00 -19.30 3.21
CA SER A 137 -4.64 -19.19 4.64
C SER A 137 -5.41 -18.05 5.31
N ILE A 138 -5.46 -16.85 4.71
CA ILE A 138 -6.19 -15.70 5.27
C ILE A 138 -7.70 -15.98 5.37
N ILE A 139 -8.29 -16.70 4.41
CA ILE A 139 -9.72 -17.07 4.44
C ILE A 139 -10.01 -18.01 5.62
N ALA A 140 -9.13 -18.98 5.88
CA ALA A 140 -9.34 -20.01 6.90
C ALA A 140 -8.82 -19.62 8.29
N GLU A 141 -7.89 -18.66 8.37
CA GLU A 141 -7.29 -18.20 9.62
C GLU A 141 -8.30 -17.38 10.43
N ASN A 142 -8.67 -17.94 11.58
CA ASN A 142 -9.40 -17.21 12.64
C ASN A 142 -8.45 -16.67 13.72
N THR A 143 -7.15 -16.58 13.42
CA THR A 143 -6.09 -16.17 14.35
C THR A 143 -4.99 -15.38 13.63
N VAL A 144 -4.11 -14.74 14.39
CA VAL A 144 -2.99 -13.97 13.85
C VAL A 144 -1.75 -14.86 13.72
N GLU A 145 -1.20 -14.97 12.51
CA GLU A 145 0.08 -15.62 12.25
C GLU A 145 1.25 -14.68 12.59
N ASN A 146 1.91 -14.89 13.73
CA ASN A 146 3.04 -14.07 14.20
C ASN A 146 4.43 -14.61 13.79
N VAL A 147 4.47 -15.71 13.04
CA VAL A 147 5.71 -16.36 12.61
C VAL A 147 5.93 -16.08 11.13
N ALA A 148 7.20 -15.95 10.71
CA ALA A 148 7.50 -15.80 9.29
C ALA A 148 7.09 -17.05 8.50
N LEU A 149 6.36 -16.87 7.39
CA LEU A 149 5.93 -17.96 6.47
C LEU A 149 7.09 -18.86 5.99
N SER A 150 8.29 -18.31 5.88
CA SER A 150 9.48 -19.08 5.48
C SER A 150 10.04 -19.98 6.58
N HIS A 151 9.63 -19.80 7.85
CA HIS A 151 10.12 -20.54 8.99
C HIS A 151 9.83 -22.04 8.83
N TRP A 152 8.57 -22.39 8.53
CA TRP A 152 8.17 -23.77 8.33
C TRP A 152 8.96 -24.42 7.18
N ARG A 153 9.09 -23.73 6.04
CA ARG A 153 9.86 -24.21 4.88
C ARG A 153 11.32 -24.46 5.22
N ARG A 154 11.98 -23.54 5.91
CA ARG A 154 13.39 -23.70 6.32
C ARG A 154 13.58 -24.87 7.29
N ARG A 155 12.67 -25.04 8.26
CA ARG A 155 12.72 -26.16 9.22
C ARG A 155 12.48 -27.52 8.58
N HIS A 156 11.76 -27.58 7.46
CA HIS A 156 11.42 -28.80 6.73
C HIS A 156 12.25 -29.04 5.48
N MET A 157 13.27 -28.20 5.21
CA MET A 157 14.10 -28.31 4.02
C MET A 157 14.88 -29.64 3.94
N TRP A 158 15.11 -30.31 5.08
CA TRP A 158 15.72 -31.64 5.15
C TRP A 158 14.87 -32.75 4.47
N ASN A 159 13.57 -32.51 4.24
CA ASN A 159 12.72 -33.41 3.47
C ASN A 159 12.97 -33.29 1.96
N LEU A 160 13.38 -32.11 1.48
CA LEU A 160 13.69 -31.86 0.08
C LEU A 160 15.13 -32.26 -0.25
N ILE A 161 16.07 -31.85 0.61
CA ILE A 161 17.50 -32.15 0.44
C ILE A 161 17.76 -33.55 0.97
N LYS A 162 17.99 -34.50 0.06
CA LYS A 162 18.45 -35.84 0.43
C LYS A 162 19.90 -35.77 0.91
N SER A 163 20.13 -36.09 2.17
CA SER A 163 21.47 -36.41 2.68
C SER A 163 21.79 -37.88 2.39
N HIS A 164 22.97 -38.15 1.84
CA HIS A 164 23.48 -39.51 1.70
C HIS A 164 24.17 -39.96 3.00
N GLY A 165 24.22 -41.28 3.22
CA GLY A 165 24.96 -41.90 4.34
C GLY A 165 24.12 -42.22 5.58
N LYS A 166 24.81 -42.71 6.63
CA LYS A 166 24.19 -43.25 7.86
C LYS A 166 23.49 -42.20 8.73
N LEU A 167 23.79 -40.92 8.54
CA LEU A 167 23.21 -39.81 9.29
C LEU A 167 21.98 -39.20 8.60
N GLN A 168 21.39 -39.89 7.61
CA GLN A 168 20.19 -39.41 6.95
C GLN A 168 19.04 -39.23 7.95
N ARG A 169 18.58 -37.99 8.09
CA ARG A 169 17.43 -37.66 8.92
C ARG A 169 16.17 -38.29 8.34
N ARG A 170 15.39 -38.93 9.20
CA ARG A 170 14.04 -39.45 8.89
C ARG A 170 13.09 -38.96 9.98
N TRP A 171 11.79 -39.04 9.70
CA TRP A 171 10.77 -38.78 10.72
C TRP A 171 10.94 -39.78 11.88
N GLY A 172 10.86 -39.30 13.12
CA GLY A 172 10.91 -40.16 14.31
C GLY A 172 12.27 -40.77 14.64
N VAL A 173 13.38 -40.24 14.12
CA VAL A 173 14.73 -40.72 14.52
C VAL A 173 15.08 -40.18 15.91
N SER A 174 14.68 -40.92 16.96
CA SER A 174 15.16 -40.71 18.33
C SER A 174 16.56 -41.33 18.51
N ASP A 175 17.28 -40.93 19.56
CA ASP A 175 18.56 -41.57 19.91
C ASP A 175 18.38 -43.07 20.18
N GLU A 176 17.21 -43.50 20.65
CA GLU A 176 16.85 -44.90 20.81
C GLU A 176 16.85 -45.64 19.46
N THR A 177 16.32 -45.03 18.39
CA THR A 177 16.33 -45.65 17.05
C THR A 177 17.72 -45.70 16.42
N LYS A 178 18.62 -44.77 16.78
CA LYS A 178 20.03 -44.81 16.36
C LYS A 178 20.84 -45.82 17.19
N GLY A 179 20.55 -45.93 18.49
CA GLY A 179 21.24 -46.78 19.46
C GLY A 179 20.79 -48.23 19.50
N ALA A 180 19.55 -48.54 19.12
CA ALA A 180 19.03 -49.92 19.07
C ALA A 180 19.78 -50.78 18.05
N ARG A 181 20.36 -50.18 16.99
CA ARG A 181 21.23 -50.90 16.05
C ARG A 181 22.70 -51.01 16.50
N SER A 182 23.18 -50.14 17.39
CA SER A 182 24.54 -50.26 17.94
C SER A 182 24.61 -51.16 19.16
N ASN A 183 23.50 -51.37 19.88
CA ASN A 183 23.47 -52.21 21.09
C ASN A 183 23.20 -53.71 20.84
N ILE A 184 22.93 -54.13 19.59
CA ILE A 184 22.74 -55.56 19.25
C ILE A 184 24.08 -56.32 19.13
N TYR A 185 25.23 -55.63 19.02
CA TYR A 185 26.55 -56.26 18.84
C TYR A 185 27.58 -55.91 19.92
N GLY A 186 27.16 -55.42 21.10
CA GLY A 186 28.10 -54.85 22.10
C GLY A 186 27.89 -55.22 23.57
N ARG A 187 26.99 -56.14 23.90
CA ARG A 187 26.80 -56.62 25.28
C ARG A 187 26.71 -58.15 25.32
N SER A 188 27.85 -58.80 25.17
CA SER A 188 28.09 -60.13 25.75
C SER A 188 28.61 -59.91 27.17
N GLY A 189 27.72 -60.09 28.16
CA GLY A 189 28.12 -60.67 29.43
C GLY A 189 28.11 -62.18 29.31
#